data_AF-A0A2N1Z3E9-F1
#
_entry.id   AF-A0A2N1Z3E9-F1
#
_cell.length_a   1.000
_cell.length_b   1.000
_cell.length_c   1.000
_cell.angle_alpha   90.00
_cell.angle_beta   90.00
_cell.angle_gamma   90.00
#
_symmetry.space_group_name_H-M   'P 1'
#
loop_
_entity.id
_entity.type
_entity.pdbx_description
1 polymer ?
#
loop_
_entity_poly.entity_id
_entity_poly.type
_entity_poly.pdbx_seq_one_letter_code
_entity_poly.pdbx_strand_id
1 'polypeptide(L)'
;MESTEAYPDYIAELLSIDAPRFHICKTIGFNPGRSFTAQEDEAIFGIAYLRNREVFDGPAREHAINSLHMNQTILTEFINTFPFIQVAV
;
A
#
# COMPACT_ATOMS: atom_id res chain seq x y z
N MET A 1 -11.66 -47.38 10.41
CA MET A 1 -11.55 -46.21 11.29
C MET A 1 -10.76 -45.19 10.51
N GLU A 2 -11.46 -44.24 9.91
CA GLU A 2 -10.86 -43.19 9.10
C GLU A 2 -10.12 -42.25 10.05
N SER A 3 -8.80 -42.17 9.92
CA SER A 3 -7.99 -41.19 10.64
C SER A 3 -8.44 -39.82 10.18
N THR A 4 -9.05 -39.06 11.08
CA THR A 4 -9.26 -37.63 10.87
C THR A 4 -7.88 -37.04 10.61
N GLU A 5 -7.61 -36.59 9.38
CA GLU A 5 -6.37 -35.90 9.06
C GLU A 5 -6.30 -34.68 9.98
N ALA A 6 -5.51 -34.82 11.06
CA ALA A 6 -5.31 -33.74 12.00
C ALA A 6 -4.58 -32.64 11.24
N TYR A 7 -5.24 -31.49 11.13
CA TYR A 7 -4.65 -30.31 10.52
C TYR A 7 -3.30 -30.05 11.18
N PRO A 8 -2.22 -29.79 10.41
CA PRO A 8 -0.93 -29.52 11.02
C PRO A 8 -1.01 -28.31 11.96
N ASP A 9 -0.40 -28.42 13.14
CA ASP A 9 -0.49 -27.42 14.22
C ASP A 9 -0.10 -26.00 13.75
N TYR A 10 0.82 -25.90 12.80
CA TYR A 10 1.25 -24.61 12.24
C TYR A 10 0.11 -23.87 11.52
N ILE A 11 -0.94 -24.55 11.04
CA ILE A 11 -2.10 -23.87 10.43
C ILE A 11 -2.92 -23.17 11.51
N ALA A 12 -3.14 -23.80 12.66
CA ALA A 12 -3.82 -23.16 13.78
C ALA A 12 -3.00 -21.97 14.31
N GLU A 13 -1.67 -22.11 14.34
CA GLU A 13 -0.74 -21.03 14.70
C GLU A 13 -0.81 -19.87 13.71
N LEU A 14 -0.79 -20.13 12.40
CA LEU A 14 -0.93 -19.10 11.36
C LEU A 14 -2.27 -18.36 11.42
N LEU A 15 -3.37 -19.07 11.71
CA LEU A 15 -4.69 -18.45 11.83
C LEU A 15 -4.84 -17.61 13.09
N SER A 16 -4.07 -17.92 14.14
CA SER A 16 -4.11 -17.24 15.43
C SER A 16 -2.95 -16.26 15.64
N ILE A 17 -2.10 -16.06 14.63
CA ILE A 17 -0.90 -15.25 14.74
C ILE A 17 -1.26 -13.77 14.98
N ASP A 18 -1.08 -13.34 16.23
CA ASP A 18 -1.37 -11.97 16.68
C ASP A 18 -0.09 -11.24 17.11
N ALA A 19 1.05 -11.59 16.50
CA ALA A 19 2.33 -11.01 16.89
C ALA A 19 2.46 -9.56 16.39
N PRO A 20 2.99 -8.62 17.22
CA PRO A 20 3.02 -7.18 16.91
C PRO A 20 3.61 -6.80 15.56
N ARG A 21 4.60 -7.57 15.07
CA ARG A 21 5.24 -7.36 13.76
C ARG A 21 4.27 -7.53 12.57
N PHE A 22 3.21 -8.32 12.73
CA PHE A 22 2.18 -8.51 11.71
C PHE A 22 1.11 -7.39 11.73
N HIS A 23 1.13 -6.54 12.76
CA HIS A 23 0.21 -5.40 12.91
C HIS A 23 0.87 -4.05 12.63
N ILE A 24 2.04 -4.04 11.99
CA ILE A 24 2.75 -2.79 11.70
C ILE A 24 1.86 -1.81 10.91
N CYS A 25 1.05 -2.33 9.98
CA CYS A 25 0.07 -1.55 9.21
C CYS A 25 -0.95 -0.83 10.10
N LYS A 26 -1.39 -1.47 11.20
CA LYS A 26 -2.28 -0.86 12.20
C LYS A 26 -1.57 0.24 13.00
N THR A 27 -0.26 0.09 13.21
CA THR A 27 0.56 1.04 13.97
C THR A 27 0.90 2.29 13.16
N ILE A 28 1.23 2.14 11.87
CA ILE A 28 1.57 3.25 10.98
C ILE A 28 0.35 3.90 10.31
N GLY A 29 -0.84 3.31 10.46
CA GLY A 29 -2.07 3.79 9.84
C GLY A 29 -2.13 3.60 8.32
N PHE A 30 -1.18 2.85 7.75
CA PHE A 30 -1.06 2.58 6.32
C PHE A 30 -1.11 1.08 6.07
N ASN A 31 -2.08 0.62 5.29
CA ASN A 31 -2.22 -0.78 4.92
C ASN A 31 -1.82 -0.98 3.45
N PRO A 32 -0.71 -1.69 3.16
CA PRO A 32 -0.30 -2.00 1.80
C PRO A 32 -1.27 -2.97 1.09
N GLY A 33 -2.19 -3.61 1.83
CA GLY A 33 -3.19 -4.54 1.29
C GLY A 33 -4.53 -3.90 0.94
N ARG A 34 -4.65 -2.57 0.86
CA ARG A 34 -5.89 -1.95 0.38
C ARG A 34 -6.01 -2.09 -1.14
N SER A 35 -7.21 -2.40 -1.61
CA SER A 35 -7.49 -2.46 -3.04
C SER A 35 -7.60 -1.05 -3.61
N PHE A 36 -6.75 -0.73 -4.58
CA PHE A 36 -6.84 0.48 -5.38
C PHE A 36 -7.59 0.22 -6.67
N THR A 37 -8.24 1.25 -7.19
CA THR A 37 -8.60 1.30 -8.60
C THR A 37 -7.35 1.53 -9.44
N ALA A 38 -7.39 1.15 -10.72
CA ALA A 38 -6.26 1.38 -11.63
C ALA A 38 -5.82 2.86 -11.67
N GLN A 39 -6.78 3.79 -11.57
CA GLN A 39 -6.48 5.23 -11.58
C GLN A 39 -5.80 5.70 -10.28
N GLU A 40 -6.17 5.13 -9.13
CA GLU A 40 -5.49 5.41 -7.86
C GLU A 40 -4.08 4.81 -7.84
N ASP A 41 -3.88 3.63 -8.40
CA ASP A 41 -2.54 3.05 -8.56
C ASP A 41 -1.65 3.96 -9.42
N GLU A 42 -2.17 4.46 -10.55
CA GLU A 42 -1.46 5.43 -11.38
C GLU A 42 -1.17 6.75 -10.64
N ALA A 43 -2.07 7.21 -9.77
CA ALA A 43 -1.87 8.40 -8.95
C ALA A 43 -0.68 8.25 -7.99
N ILE A 44 -0.43 7.05 -7.46
CA ILE A 44 0.73 6.77 -6.58
C ILE A 44 2.05 7.01 -7.34
N PHE A 45 2.12 6.65 -8.63
CA PHE A 45 3.27 6.98 -9.48
C PHE A 45 3.43 8.49 -9.65
N GLY A 46 2.32 9.24 -9.72
CA GLY A 46 2.34 10.70 -9.73
C GLY A 46 3.11 11.28 -8.53
N ILE A 47 2.93 10.71 -7.34
CA ILE A 47 3.68 11.11 -6.13
C ILE A 47 5.17 10.82 -6.29
N ALA A 48 5.55 9.67 -6.86
CA ALA A 48 6.95 9.35 -7.12
C ALA A 48 7.60 10.36 -8.08
N TYR A 49 6.88 10.76 -9.13
CA TYR A 49 7.35 11.78 -10.08
C TYR A 49 7.47 13.17 -9.47
N LEU A 50 6.54 13.60 -8.61
CA LEU A 50 6.66 14.86 -7.86
C LEU A 50 7.84 14.86 -6.88
N ARG A 51 8.33 13.67 -6.53
CA ARG A 51 9.50 13.48 -5.66
C ARG A 51 10.80 13.29 -6.42
N ASN A 52 10.80 13.49 -7.75
CA ASN A 52 11.94 13.25 -8.63
C ASN A 52 12.55 11.85 -8.42
N ARG A 53 11.70 10.83 -8.21
CA ARG A 53 12.13 9.43 -8.16
C ARG A 53 12.06 8.82 -9.55
N GLU A 54 13.04 7.97 -9.86
CA GLU A 54 12.98 7.14 -11.05
C GLU A 54 11.82 6.13 -10.93
N VAL A 55 11.09 5.95 -12.02
CA VAL A 55 9.99 5.01 -12.16
C VAL A 55 10.31 4.14 -13.37
N PHE A 56 10.46 2.83 -13.14
CA PHE A 56 10.90 1.87 -14.15
C PHE A 56 9.72 1.20 -14.87
N ASP A 57 8.70 0.78 -14.12
CA ASP A 57 7.51 0.09 -14.64
C ASP A 57 6.24 0.84 -14.21
N GLY A 58 5.98 1.99 -14.84
CA GLY A 58 4.84 2.84 -14.49
C GLY A 58 4.25 3.58 -15.69
N PRO A 59 3.09 4.22 -15.51
CA PRO A 59 2.49 5.09 -16.53
C PRO A 59 3.42 6.27 -16.87
N ALA A 60 3.22 6.87 -18.05
CA ALA A 60 3.94 8.09 -18.41
C ALA A 60 3.72 9.19 -17.36
N ARG A 61 4.75 10.02 -17.11
CA ARG A 61 4.73 11.07 -16.08
C ARG A 61 3.48 11.95 -16.13
N GLU A 62 3.13 12.46 -17.31
CA GLU A 62 1.96 13.34 -17.48
C GLU A 62 0.66 12.63 -17.12
N HIS A 63 0.51 11.36 -17.52
CA HIS A 63 -0.65 10.54 -17.20
C HIS A 63 -0.76 10.30 -15.69
N ALA A 64 0.34 9.92 -15.05
CA ALA A 64 0.40 9.70 -13.60
C ALA A 64 0.05 10.97 -12.79
N ILE A 65 0.56 12.12 -13.22
CA ILE A 65 0.27 13.42 -12.59
C ILE A 65 -1.21 13.80 -12.79
N ASN A 66 -1.77 13.57 -13.98
CA ASN A 66 -3.19 13.78 -14.22
C ASN A 66 -4.06 12.86 -13.35
N SER A 67 -3.72 11.57 -13.24
CA SER A 67 -4.39 10.62 -12.36
C SER A 67 -4.29 11.05 -10.89
N LEU A 68 -3.16 11.63 -10.47
CA LEU A 68 -3.01 12.21 -9.13
C LEU A 68 -3.90 13.44 -8.89
N HIS A 69 -3.98 14.36 -9.86
CA HIS A 69 -4.89 15.51 -9.78
C HIS A 69 -6.37 15.11 -9.66
N MET A 70 -6.76 14.02 -10.35
CA MET A 70 -8.12 13.49 -10.26
C MET A 70 -8.38 12.74 -8.94
N ASN A 71 -7.33 12.27 -8.26
CA ASN A 71 -7.40 11.49 -7.02
C ASN A 71 -6.64 12.17 -5.87
N GLN A 72 -6.97 13.44 -5.60
CA GLN A 72 -6.27 14.26 -4.59
C GLN A 72 -6.27 13.66 -3.17
N THR A 73 -7.23 12.78 -2.87
CA THR A 73 -7.28 12.01 -1.62
C THR A 73 -6.02 11.17 -1.41
N ILE A 74 -5.45 10.60 -2.48
CA ILE A 74 -4.22 9.79 -2.41
C ILE A 74 -3.03 10.66 -1.99
N LEU A 75 -2.90 11.87 -2.54
CA LEU A 75 -1.85 12.82 -2.14
C LEU A 75 -2.03 13.26 -0.68
N THR A 76 -3.27 13.58 -0.30
CA THR A 76 -3.60 14.02 1.06
C THR A 76 -3.25 12.96 2.10
N GLU A 77 -3.64 11.72 1.84
CA GLU A 77 -3.31 10.59 2.69
C GLU A 77 -1.80 10.34 2.77
N PHE A 78 -1.10 10.39 1.63
CA PHE A 78 0.35 10.24 1.61
C PHE A 78 1.05 11.28 2.49
N ILE A 79 0.68 12.56 2.38
CA ILE A 79 1.26 13.65 3.18
C ILE A 79 0.94 13.46 4.67
N ASN A 80 -0.29 13.07 5.00
CA ASN A 80 -0.70 12.86 6.39
C ASN A 80 -0.02 11.64 7.03
N THR A 81 0.18 10.58 6.25
CA THR A 81 0.80 9.33 6.70
C THR A 81 2.31 9.46 6.79
N PHE A 82 2.93 10.15 5.84
CA PHE A 82 4.37 10.32 5.73
C PHE A 82 4.77 11.81 5.76
N PRO A 83 4.49 12.54 6.85
CA PRO A 83 4.71 13.99 6.94
C PRO A 83 6.19 14.39 6.86
N PHE A 84 7.09 13.42 7.03
CA PHE A 84 8.53 13.57 6.92
C PHE A 84 9.06 13.39 5.49
N ILE A 85 8.22 13.01 4.53
CA ILE A 85 8.60 12.85 3.13
C ILE A 85 8.18 14.10 2.35
N GLN A 86 9.16 14.82 1.80
CA GLN A 86 8.91 15.97 0.93
C GLN A 86 8.35 15.53 -0.42
N VAL A 87 7.33 16.25 -0.87
CA VAL A 87 6.72 16.19 -2.21
C VAL A 87 6.80 17.61 -2.78
N ALA A 88 7.33 17.77 -3.99
CA ALA A 88 7.32 19.07 -4.65
C ALA A 88 5.92 19.30 -5.21
N VAL A 89 5.06 19.92 -4.40
CA VAL A 89 3.70 20.33 -4.79
C VAL A 89 3.77 21.60 -5.63
#